data_AF-A0A7U9KXN2-F1
#
_entry.id   AF-A0A7U9KXN2-F1
#
_cell.length_a   1.000
_cell.length_b   1.000
_cell.length_c   1.000
_cell.angle_alpha   90.00
_cell.angle_beta   90.00
_cell.angle_gamma   90.00
#
_symmetry.space_group_name_H-M   'P 1'
#
loop_
_entity.id
_entity.type
_entity.pdbx_description
1 polymer ?
#
loop_
_entity_poly.entity_id
_entity_poly.type
_entity_poly.pdbx_seq_one_letter_code
_entity_poly.pdbx_strand_id
1 'polypeptide(L)'
;MDTKTSSSRGTAVGNENIRIGAASPDTPLVFIYDRSATRSHSLLDLRLVGCQNYAARWGWEVAGTWVDFGDHAIGVQRPRFRDLLGTMRPQAERRKVICLVHNWGRLAQDHEVRLQQQKLVAEAGGCTATTFDESDEQRRVVLSGVGCW
;
A
#
# COMPACT_ATOMS: atom_id res chain seq x y z
N MET A 1 44.50 -53.48 23.50
CA MET A 1 44.40 -53.55 22.02
C MET A 1 42.92 -53.34 21.69
N ASP A 2 42.35 -52.12 21.65
CA ASP A 2 42.74 -50.92 20.88
C ASP A 2 42.72 -51.25 19.37
N THR A 3 41.91 -50.71 18.45
CA THR A 3 41.37 -49.35 18.18
C THR A 3 40.17 -49.46 17.19
N LYS A 4 39.33 -48.46 16.80
CA LYS A 4 39.06 -47.03 17.13
C LYS A 4 37.72 -46.56 16.47
N THR A 5 37.12 -45.48 17.01
CA THR A 5 35.89 -44.78 16.59
C THR A 5 35.87 -44.13 15.19
N SER A 6 34.69 -44.10 14.54
CA SER A 6 34.12 -43.06 13.61
C SER A 6 32.62 -43.37 13.40
N SER A 7 31.58 -42.52 13.51
CA SER A 7 31.34 -41.07 13.56
C SER A 7 31.12 -40.31 12.23
N SER A 8 29.85 -40.22 11.81
CA SER A 8 29.21 -39.14 11.01
C SER A 8 27.69 -39.43 10.97
N ARG A 9 26.74 -38.59 11.44
CA ARG A 9 26.34 -37.18 11.19
C ARG A 9 25.70 -36.91 9.82
N GLY A 10 24.46 -36.41 9.86
CA GLY A 10 23.75 -35.73 8.77
C GLY A 10 22.99 -36.67 7.82
N THR A 11 21.78 -36.36 7.37
CA THR A 11 20.95 -35.15 7.61
C THR A 11 19.48 -35.52 7.45
N ALA A 12 18.62 -35.04 8.35
CA ALA A 12 17.19 -35.05 8.07
C ALA A 12 16.94 -34.11 6.87
N VAL A 13 16.27 -34.61 5.83
CA VAL A 13 15.82 -33.78 4.71
C VAL A 13 14.78 -32.83 5.27
N GLY A 14 15.15 -31.55 5.36
CA GLY A 14 14.27 -30.51 5.86
C GLY A 14 13.06 -30.38 4.95
N ASN A 15 11.89 -30.70 5.49
CA ASN A 15 10.61 -30.29 4.97
C ASN A 15 10.56 -28.76 4.94
N GLU A 16 10.87 -28.21 3.78
CA GLU A 16 10.74 -26.80 3.41
C GLU A 16 9.27 -26.37 3.40
N ASN A 17 8.71 -26.23 4.60
CA ASN A 17 7.45 -25.55 4.81
C ASN A 17 7.61 -24.10 4.37
N ILE A 18 7.28 -23.84 3.11
CA ILE A 18 7.01 -22.50 2.59
C ILE A 18 5.99 -21.89 3.54
N ARG A 19 6.48 -20.99 4.41
CA ARG A 19 5.63 -20.10 5.18
C ARG A 19 5.03 -19.15 4.15
N ILE A 20 3.87 -19.53 3.60
CA ILE A 20 2.87 -18.57 3.14
C ILE A 20 2.68 -17.65 4.33
N GLY A 21 3.28 -16.45 4.25
CA GLY A 21 3.34 -15.54 5.38
C GLY A 21 1.92 -15.14 5.74
N ALA A 22 1.38 -15.70 6.83
CA ALA A 22 0.13 -15.23 7.38
C ALA A 22 0.32 -13.75 7.69
N ALA A 23 -0.53 -12.91 7.10
CA ALA A 23 -0.46 -11.46 7.24
C ALA A 23 -0.34 -11.06 8.71
N SER A 24 0.82 -10.51 9.10
CA SER A 24 1.04 -10.00 10.45
C SER A 24 0.11 -8.82 10.71
N PRO A 25 -0.65 -8.80 11.82
CA PRO A 25 -1.59 -7.71 12.11
C PRO A 25 -0.89 -6.35 12.23
N ASP A 26 0.38 -6.35 12.61
CA ASP A 26 1.22 -5.15 12.74
C ASP A 26 1.74 -4.61 11.39
N THR A 27 1.67 -5.40 10.32
CA THR A 27 2.13 -4.97 8.99
C THR A 27 1.05 -4.14 8.30
N PRO A 28 1.32 -2.92 7.83
CA PRO A 28 0.35 -2.14 7.06
C PRO A 28 -0.07 -2.85 5.76
N LEU A 29 -1.36 -2.76 5.43
CA LEU A 29 -1.91 -3.24 4.17
C LEU A 29 -2.09 -2.08 3.18
N VAL A 30 -1.51 -2.22 2.00
CA VAL A 30 -1.41 -1.17 0.99
C VAL A 30 -2.35 -1.46 -0.17
N PHE A 31 -3.15 -0.45 -0.49
CA PHE A 31 -4.05 -0.41 -1.63
C PHE A 31 -3.48 0.59 -2.62
N ILE A 32 -2.93 0.11 -3.73
CA ILE A 32 -2.28 0.98 -4.72
C ILE A 32 -3.35 1.60 -5.62
N TYR A 33 -3.36 2.92 -5.75
CA TYR A 33 -4.30 3.66 -6.59
C TYR A 33 -3.60 4.52 -7.65
N ASP A 34 -4.13 4.52 -8.87
CA ASP A 34 -3.73 5.44 -9.94
C ASP A 34 -4.96 5.88 -10.77
N ARG A 35 -4.78 6.91 -11.60
CA ARG A 35 -5.77 7.34 -12.58
C ARG A 35 -5.08 7.66 -13.92
N SER A 36 -5.54 7.03 -14.99
CA SER A 36 -4.95 7.16 -16.34
C SER A 36 -5.98 7.57 -17.39
N ALA A 37 -5.99 8.85 -17.74
CA ALA A 37 -6.83 9.41 -18.80
C ALA A 37 -6.46 8.85 -20.19
N THR A 38 -5.18 8.55 -20.39
CA THR A 38 -4.68 7.90 -21.62
C THR A 38 -4.45 6.42 -21.39
N ARG A 39 -4.56 5.62 -22.47
CA ARG A 39 -4.12 4.22 -22.50
C ARG A 39 -2.60 4.08 -22.68
N SER A 40 -1.81 5.00 -22.12
CA SER A 40 -0.35 4.87 -22.11
C SER A 40 0.05 3.87 -21.03
N HIS A 41 0.07 2.59 -21.40
CA HIS A 41 0.38 1.48 -20.50
C HIS A 41 1.74 1.66 -19.83
N SER A 42 2.81 1.91 -20.60
CA SER A 42 4.18 2.02 -20.09
C SER A 42 4.37 3.04 -18.95
N LEU A 43 3.70 4.20 -19.02
CA LEU A 43 3.78 5.21 -17.96
C LEU A 43 2.94 4.83 -16.74
N LEU A 44 1.82 4.12 -16.92
CA LEU A 44 1.04 3.58 -15.81
C LEU A 44 1.82 2.47 -15.10
N ASP A 45 2.34 1.51 -15.86
CA ASP A 45 3.09 0.36 -15.37
C ASP A 45 4.30 0.82 -14.52
N LEU A 46 5.05 1.83 -15.01
CA LEU A 46 6.16 2.43 -14.25
C LEU A 46 5.73 2.98 -12.88
N ARG A 47 4.56 3.61 -12.78
CA ARG A 47 4.02 4.15 -11.52
C ARG A 47 3.54 3.04 -10.59
N LEU A 48 2.86 2.02 -11.12
CA LEU A 48 2.41 0.87 -10.34
C LEU A 48 3.59 0.07 -9.78
N VAL A 49 4.62 -0.19 -10.59
CA VAL A 49 5.89 -0.80 -10.17
C VAL A 49 6.61 0.09 -9.14
N GLY A 50 6.59 1.41 -9.32
CA GLY A 50 7.09 2.37 -8.33
C GLY A 50 6.42 2.22 -6.96
N CYS A 51 5.08 2.15 -6.92
CA CYS A 51 4.31 1.93 -5.70
C CYS A 51 4.58 0.55 -5.08
N GLN A 52 4.68 -0.51 -5.87
CA GLN A 52 5.02 -1.86 -5.39
C GLN A 52 6.40 -1.91 -4.76
N ASN A 53 7.42 -1.36 -5.43
CA ASN A 53 8.80 -1.30 -4.91
C ASN A 53 8.91 -0.44 -3.65
N TYR A 54 8.13 0.64 -3.56
CA TYR A 54 8.04 1.47 -2.36
C TYR A 54 7.42 0.71 -1.18
N ALA A 55 6.27 0.04 -1.38
CA ALA A 55 5.65 -0.79 -0.35
C ALA A 55 6.58 -1.92 0.13
N ALA A 56 7.25 -2.61 -0.80
CA ALA A 56 8.22 -3.65 -0.49
C ALA A 56 9.41 -3.13 0.33
N ARG A 57 9.94 -1.93 0.02
CA ARG A 57 11.03 -1.29 0.79
C ARG A 57 10.63 -1.05 2.26
N TRP A 58 9.37 -0.71 2.50
CA TRP A 58 8.83 -0.50 3.85
C TRP A 58 8.33 -1.78 4.53
N GLY A 59 8.47 -2.95 3.88
CA GLY A 59 7.96 -4.22 4.40
C GLY A 59 6.43 -4.29 4.49
N TRP A 60 5.72 -3.46 3.71
CA TRP A 60 4.27 -3.42 3.69
C TRP A 60 3.68 -4.48 2.75
N GLU A 61 2.53 -5.02 3.10
CA GLU A 61 1.80 -5.98 2.27
C GLU A 61 0.94 -5.24 1.25
N VAL A 62 0.84 -5.73 0.01
CA VAL A 62 0.03 -5.11 -1.05
C VAL A 62 -1.25 -5.92 -1.28
N ALA A 63 -2.41 -5.32 -1.01
CA ALA A 63 -3.73 -5.93 -1.25
C ALA A 63 -4.08 -6.04 -2.74
N GLY A 64 -3.57 -5.11 -3.56
CA GLY A 64 -3.87 -5.06 -4.99
C GLY A 64 -3.66 -3.67 -5.59
N THR A 65 -4.10 -3.52 -6.84
CA THR A 65 -4.05 -2.27 -7.61
C THR A 65 -5.44 -1.89 -8.12
N TRP A 66 -5.77 -0.60 -8.01
CA TRP A 66 -7.02 -0.01 -8.50
C TRP A 66 -6.69 1.17 -9.42
N VAL A 67 -7.16 1.14 -10.66
CA VAL A 67 -6.86 2.18 -11.64
C VAL A 67 -8.13 2.64 -12.34
N ASP A 68 -8.50 3.91 -12.14
CA ASP A 68 -9.58 4.52 -12.93
C ASP A 68 -9.02 4.99 -14.28
N PHE A 69 -9.71 4.62 -15.37
CA PHE A 69 -9.27 4.82 -16.76
C PHE A 69 -10.18 5.78 -17.54
N GLY A 70 -9.62 6.46 -18.55
CA GLY A 70 -10.39 7.29 -19.48
C GLY A 70 -11.18 8.38 -18.78
N ASP A 71 -12.49 8.46 -19.05
CA ASP A 71 -13.37 9.48 -18.46
C ASP A 71 -13.43 9.39 -16.92
N HIS A 72 -13.33 8.19 -16.34
CA HIS A 72 -13.25 7.99 -14.90
C HIS A 72 -11.95 8.50 -14.28
N ALA A 73 -10.87 8.57 -15.07
CA ALA A 73 -9.62 9.14 -14.61
C ALA A 73 -9.67 10.67 -14.51
N ILE A 74 -10.53 11.32 -15.30
CA ILE A 74 -10.66 12.78 -15.38
C ILE A 74 -11.79 13.26 -14.46
N GLY A 75 -12.95 12.61 -14.54
CA GLY A 75 -14.19 13.02 -13.91
C GLY A 75 -14.31 12.77 -12.41
N VAL A 76 -15.51 13.07 -11.91
CA VAL A 76 -15.89 12.92 -10.50
C VAL A 76 -16.25 11.46 -10.17
N GLN A 77 -16.79 10.70 -11.13
CA GLN A 77 -17.12 9.29 -10.95
C GLN A 77 -15.88 8.41 -11.07
N ARG A 78 -15.47 7.80 -9.95
CA ARG A 78 -14.26 6.98 -9.81
C ARG A 78 -14.61 5.58 -9.28
N PRO A 79 -15.12 4.68 -10.13
CA PRO A 79 -15.60 3.37 -9.71
C PRO A 79 -14.49 2.52 -9.08
N ARG A 80 -13.25 2.55 -9.59
CA ARG A 80 -12.15 1.76 -9.00
C ARG A 80 -11.68 2.36 -7.67
N PHE A 81 -11.68 3.69 -7.51
CA PHE A 81 -11.46 4.30 -6.20
C PHE A 81 -12.55 3.91 -5.18
N ARG A 82 -13.83 3.87 -5.58
CA ARG A 82 -14.93 3.44 -4.69
C ARG A 82 -14.82 1.97 -4.29
N ASP A 83 -14.40 1.10 -5.21
CA ASP A 83 -14.12 -0.32 -4.96
C ASP A 83 -12.96 -0.53 -3.97
N LEU A 84 -11.90 0.27 -4.11
CA LEU A 84 -10.79 0.33 -3.15
C LEU A 84 -11.29 0.68 -1.74
N LEU A 85 -12.10 1.73 -1.60
CA LEU A 85 -12.66 2.14 -0.31
C LEU A 85 -13.56 1.04 0.31
N GLY A 86 -14.34 0.35 -0.53
CA GLY A 86 -15.16 -0.78 -0.10
C GLY A 86 -14.32 -1.96 0.43
N THR A 87 -13.21 -2.26 -0.23
CA THR A 87 -12.27 -3.33 0.17
C THR A 87 -11.43 -2.94 1.39
N MET A 88 -11.11 -1.65 1.53
CA MET A 88 -10.31 -1.09 2.62
C MET A 88 -11.01 -1.13 3.98
N ARG A 89 -12.31 -0.78 4.03
CA ARG A 89 -13.11 -0.70 5.27
C ARG A 89 -12.99 -1.93 6.19
N PRO A 90 -13.28 -3.18 5.76
CA PRO A 90 -13.18 -4.35 6.64
C PRO A 90 -11.75 -4.73 7.04
N GLN A 91 -10.73 -4.18 6.36
CA GLN A 91 -9.32 -4.39 6.72
C GLN A 91 -8.85 -3.36 7.76
N ALA A 92 -9.40 -2.14 7.73
CA ALA A 92 -9.08 -1.07 8.68
C ALA A 92 -9.41 -1.43 10.14
N GLU A 93 -10.41 -2.30 10.36
CA GLU A 93 -10.78 -2.83 11.67
C GLU A 93 -9.72 -3.76 12.28
N ARG A 94 -8.77 -4.25 11.47
CA ARG A 94 -7.85 -5.34 11.83
C ARG A 94 -6.38 -4.95 11.85
N ARG A 95 -6.00 -3.93 11.06
CA ARG A 95 -4.61 -3.49 10.82
C ARG A 95 -4.60 -2.10 10.20
N LYS A 96 -3.44 -1.43 10.21
CA LYS A 96 -3.26 -0.17 9.47
C LYS A 96 -3.47 -0.40 7.96
N VAL A 97 -4.29 0.44 7.32
CA VAL A 97 -4.53 0.42 5.87
C VAL A 97 -4.11 1.74 5.21
N ILE A 98 -3.44 1.64 4.06
CA ILE A 98 -2.83 2.77 3.36
C ILE A 98 -3.32 2.81 1.92
N CYS A 99 -3.87 3.94 1.48
CA CYS A 99 -4.06 4.26 0.06
C CYS A 99 -2.75 4.82 -0.48
N LEU A 100 -1.98 4.01 -1.21
CA LEU A 100 -0.69 4.44 -1.78
C LEU A 100 -0.89 4.91 -3.23
N VAL A 101 -0.53 6.16 -3.49
CA VAL A 101 -0.47 6.74 -4.83
C VAL A 101 0.98 7.06 -5.19
N HIS A 102 1.32 7.13 -6.47
CA HIS A 102 2.68 7.55 -6.85
C HIS A 102 2.94 9.00 -6.41
N ASN A 103 2.03 9.91 -6.73
CA ASN A 103 2.05 11.31 -6.26
C ASN A 103 0.62 11.84 -6.11
N TRP A 104 0.46 12.98 -5.44
CA TRP A 104 -0.85 13.60 -5.22
C TRP A 104 -1.69 13.78 -6.49
N GLY A 105 -1.07 14.11 -7.63
CA GLY A 105 -1.75 14.28 -8.92
C GLY A 105 -2.45 13.01 -9.43
N ARG A 106 -2.04 11.83 -8.95
CA ARG A 106 -2.72 10.54 -9.18
C ARG A 106 -3.97 10.37 -8.32
N LEU A 107 -4.00 10.96 -7.11
CA LEU A 107 -5.23 11.07 -6.33
C LEU A 107 -6.14 12.13 -6.97
N ALA A 108 -5.68 13.37 -7.10
CA ALA A 108 -6.31 14.42 -7.90
C ALA A 108 -5.31 15.55 -8.21
N GLN A 109 -5.47 16.20 -9.37
CA GLN A 109 -4.70 17.41 -9.71
C GLN A 109 -5.27 18.64 -8.99
N ASP A 110 -6.60 18.73 -8.89
CA ASP A 110 -7.28 19.78 -8.13
C ASP A 110 -7.14 19.56 -6.61
N HIS A 111 -6.97 20.66 -5.87
CA HIS A 111 -6.70 20.64 -4.44
C HIS A 111 -7.90 20.17 -3.61
N GLU A 112 -9.09 20.68 -3.90
CA GLU A 112 -10.30 20.40 -3.13
C GLU A 112 -10.82 18.99 -3.42
N VAL A 113 -10.74 18.57 -4.69
CA VAL A 113 -10.99 17.16 -5.06
C VAL A 113 -10.00 16.23 -4.36
N ARG A 114 -8.73 16.62 -4.20
CA ARG A 114 -7.72 15.83 -3.46
C ARG A 114 -8.09 15.71 -1.98
N LEU A 115 -8.40 16.82 -1.30
CA LEU A 115 -8.86 16.82 0.09
C LEU A 115 -10.10 15.95 0.29
N GLN A 116 -11.06 16.01 -0.63
CA GLN A 116 -12.26 15.19 -0.58
C GLN A 116 -11.94 13.68 -0.75
N GLN A 117 -10.98 13.29 -1.60
CA GLN A 117 -10.54 11.89 -1.67
C GLN A 117 -9.80 11.46 -0.39
N GLN A 118 -8.91 12.29 0.15
CA GLN A 118 -8.19 12.02 1.41
C GLN A 118 -9.17 11.85 2.59
N LYS A 119 -10.23 12.66 2.62
CA LYS A 119 -11.34 12.51 3.57
C LYS A 119 -12.07 11.17 3.40
N LEU A 120 -12.38 10.76 2.17
CA LEU A 120 -13.03 9.46 1.91
C LEU A 120 -12.16 8.25 2.32
N VAL A 121 -10.83 8.32 2.17
CA VAL A 121 -9.89 7.31 2.67
C VAL A 121 -9.90 7.26 4.20
N ALA A 122 -9.90 8.43 4.85
CA ALA A 122 -10.00 8.52 6.31
C ALA A 122 -11.33 8.02 6.86
N GLU A 123 -12.45 8.29 6.18
CA GLU A 123 -13.77 7.74 6.47
C GLU A 123 -13.85 6.21 6.24
N ALA A 124 -12.93 5.64 5.45
CA ALA A 124 -12.75 4.20 5.30
C ALA A 124 -11.77 3.59 6.33
N GLY A 125 -11.26 4.39 7.28
CA GLY A 125 -10.35 3.96 8.34
C GLY A 125 -8.86 3.96 7.96
N GLY A 126 -8.50 4.53 6.81
CA GLY A 126 -7.12 4.56 6.32
C GLY A 126 -6.46 5.94 6.29
N CYS A 127 -5.27 5.99 5.71
CA CYS A 127 -4.59 7.23 5.33
C CYS A 127 -4.09 7.17 3.88
N THR A 128 -3.95 8.32 3.23
CA THR A 128 -3.27 8.42 1.94
C THR A 128 -1.78 8.68 2.13
N ALA A 129 -0.95 8.02 1.32
CA ALA A 129 0.49 8.25 1.25
C ALA A 129 0.97 8.33 -0.21
N THR A 130 2.09 9.02 -0.45
CA THR A 130 2.78 9.06 -1.74
C THR A 130 4.06 8.22 -1.72
N THR A 131 4.62 7.89 -2.89
CA THR A 131 5.97 7.28 -2.97
C THR A 131 7.11 8.29 -2.76
N PHE A 132 6.79 9.49 -2.26
CA PHE A 132 7.72 10.58 -1.94
C PHE A 132 7.73 10.88 -0.42
N ASP A 133 7.39 9.87 0.38
CA ASP A 133 7.35 9.92 1.86
C ASP A 133 6.36 10.95 2.45
N GLU A 134 5.39 11.43 1.66
CA GLU A 134 4.32 12.33 2.11
C GLU A 134 3.05 11.55 2.51
N SER A 135 2.33 11.99 3.54
CA SER A 135 1.08 11.35 3.99
C SER A 135 0.10 12.29 4.69
N ASP A 136 -1.16 11.87 4.74
CA ASP A 136 -2.22 12.57 5.48
C ASP A 136 -1.97 12.56 7.00
N GLU A 137 -1.31 11.52 7.51
CA GLU A 137 -0.94 11.40 8.92
C GLU A 137 0.09 12.45 9.32
N GLN A 138 1.19 12.59 8.56
CA GLN A 138 2.18 13.65 8.81
C GLN A 138 1.55 15.04 8.72
N ARG A 139 0.66 15.28 7.74
CA ARG A 139 -0.07 16.56 7.64
C ARG A 139 -0.96 16.82 8.86
N ARG A 140 -1.65 15.81 9.38
CA ARG A 140 -2.43 15.94 10.63
C ARG A 140 -1.51 16.26 11.81
N VAL A 141 -0.37 15.59 11.95
CA VAL A 141 0.61 15.87 13.02
C VAL A 141 1.15 17.30 12.94
N VAL A 142 1.50 17.79 11.74
CA VAL A 142 1.94 19.18 11.52
C VAL A 142 0.85 20.19 11.86
N LEU A 143 -0.41 19.92 11.49
CA LEU A 143 -1.55 20.80 11.80
C LEU A 143 -1.98 20.75 13.28
N SER A 144 -1.78 19.62 13.97
CA SER A 144 -1.98 19.52 15.42
C SER A 144 -0.78 20.02 16.24
N GLY A 145 0.36 20.28 15.61
CA GLY A 145 1.60 20.72 16.25
C GLY A 145 1.63 22.20 16.68
N VAL A 146 0.52 22.93 16.53
CA VAL A 146 0.39 24.30 17.05
C VAL A 146 -0.10 24.25 18.51
N GLY A 147 0.79 23.80 19.40
CA GLY A 147 0.54 23.74 20.85
C GLY A 147 1.76 23.24 21.61
N CYS A 148 2.18 23.99 22.63
CA CYS A 148 3.28 23.71 23.55
C CYS A 148 4.70 23.84 22.96
N TRP A 149 5.19 25.08 22.93
CA TRP A 149 6.49 25.42 23.56
C TRP A 149 6.18 26.07 24.90
#